data_AF-A0A427BD65-F1
#
_entry.id   AF-A0A427BD65-F1
#
_cell.length_a   1.000
_cell.length_b   1.000
_cell.length_c   1.000
_cell.angle_alpha   90.00
_cell.angle_beta   90.00
_cell.angle_gamma   90.00
#
_symmetry.space_group_name_H-M   'P 1'
#
loop_
_entity.id
_entity.type
_entity.pdbx_description
1 polymer ?
#
loop_
_entity_poly.entity_id
_entity_poly.type
_entity_poly.pdbx_seq_one_letter_code
_entity_poly.pdbx_strand_id
1 'polypeptide(L)'
;MNKQNHITVFEHEKRFFNLKDEKEKQIHEALERYHGNYTPFFKLLRNGVQFNEHVGVIQIGKTTIEVLPKTDKSGEEKWRDLLIGMIKTVWGFDVKSTGSSSLKLKSNSILELYFELFISEIEYLLHRGLIKRYRKNEGNQTSLKGALQFSKHITHNLVHKEHFYVKYTQYSNEHSIHEILFKTIKLLAHINSNSLLKGRIGALTLDFPEMKEIKVNESTFKKIVFDRKNQHYQTALEISKLLLLNYHPDISKGRNDVLALMFDMNSLWEQFILVT
;
A
#
# COMPACT_ATOMS: atom_id res chain seq x y z
N MET A 1 -19.78 6.43 -8.83
CA MET A 1 -19.34 5.02 -8.69
C MET A 1 -20.40 4.11 -9.28
N ASN A 2 -20.03 3.12 -10.10
CA ASN A 2 -20.98 2.11 -10.56
C ASN A 2 -21.29 1.17 -9.38
N LYS A 3 -22.52 1.23 -8.83
CA LYS A 3 -22.98 0.37 -7.71
C LYS A 3 -22.76 -1.13 -7.92
N GLN A 4 -22.52 -1.56 -9.16
CA GLN A 4 -22.32 -2.96 -9.53
C GLN A 4 -21.04 -3.60 -8.97
N ASN A 5 -20.07 -2.84 -8.48
CA ASN A 5 -18.75 -3.37 -8.05
C ASN A 5 -18.53 -3.32 -6.54
N HIS A 6 -19.53 -2.96 -5.73
CA HIS A 6 -19.42 -2.91 -4.27
C HIS A 6 -20.37 -3.94 -3.65
N ILE A 7 -19.86 -4.78 -2.77
CA ILE A 7 -20.62 -5.77 -2.03
C ILE A 7 -20.45 -5.47 -0.55
N THR A 8 -21.52 -5.13 0.15
CA THR A 8 -21.51 -4.98 1.61
C THR A 8 -21.98 -6.28 2.25
N VAL A 9 -21.26 -6.75 3.26
CA VAL A 9 -21.59 -7.90 4.11
C VAL A 9 -21.26 -7.55 5.56
N PHE A 10 -21.79 -8.32 6.50
CA PHE A 10 -21.48 -8.17 7.92
C PHE A 10 -20.57 -9.31 8.41
N GLU A 11 -19.85 -9.08 9.51
CA GLU A 11 -19.10 -10.15 10.20
C GLU A 11 -20.01 -11.35 10.48
N HIS A 12 -19.48 -12.57 10.43
CA HIS A 12 -20.26 -13.82 10.58
C HIS A 12 -21.41 -14.06 9.57
N GLU A 13 -21.62 -13.18 8.58
CA GLU A 13 -22.61 -13.39 7.52
C GLU A 13 -22.13 -14.43 6.51
N LYS A 14 -23.08 -15.17 5.93
CA LYS A 14 -22.83 -16.09 4.82
C LYS A 14 -23.19 -15.41 3.51
N ARG A 15 -22.26 -15.42 2.55
CA ARG A 15 -22.49 -14.96 1.19
C ARG A 15 -22.35 -16.13 0.23
N PHE A 16 -23.40 -16.37 -0.55
CA PHE A 16 -23.39 -17.34 -1.64
C PHE A 16 -23.22 -16.62 -2.98
N PHE A 17 -22.55 -17.29 -3.91
CA PHE A 17 -22.27 -16.80 -5.26
C PHE A 17 -22.97 -17.69 -6.30
N ASN A 18 -23.61 -17.05 -7.28
CA ASN A 18 -24.18 -17.72 -8.43
C ASN A 18 -23.08 -18.03 -9.45
N LEU A 19 -22.60 -19.28 -9.44
CA LEU A 19 -21.51 -19.72 -10.34
C LEU A 19 -21.87 -19.74 -11.83
N LYS A 20 -23.14 -19.47 -12.19
CA LYS A 20 -23.54 -19.25 -13.58
C LYS A 20 -23.22 -17.83 -14.05
N ASP A 21 -23.10 -16.88 -13.12
CA ASP A 21 -22.61 -15.54 -13.41
C ASP A 21 -21.08 -15.56 -13.39
N GLU A 22 -20.45 -15.24 -14.52
CA GLU A 22 -19.01 -15.29 -14.69
C GLU A 22 -18.27 -14.34 -13.72
N LYS A 23 -18.89 -13.21 -13.36
CA LYS A 23 -18.30 -12.26 -12.41
C LYS A 23 -18.35 -12.81 -10.99
N GLU A 24 -19.48 -13.33 -10.54
CA GLU A 24 -19.60 -13.93 -9.20
C GLU A 24 -18.74 -15.19 -9.06
N LYS A 25 -18.64 -15.99 -10.12
CA LYS A 25 -17.73 -17.13 -10.20
C LYS A 25 -16.26 -16.70 -10.01
N GLN A 26 -15.81 -15.66 -10.72
CA GLN A 26 -14.44 -15.13 -10.57
C GLN A 26 -14.15 -14.61 -9.16
N ILE A 27 -15.14 -13.98 -8.51
CA ILE A 27 -15.02 -13.54 -7.11
C ILE A 27 -14.88 -14.74 -6.18
N HIS A 28 -15.73 -15.76 -6.34
CA HIS A 28 -15.69 -16.95 -5.50
C HIS A 28 -14.36 -17.70 -5.65
N GLU A 29 -13.90 -17.94 -6.89
CA GLU A 29 -12.61 -18.59 -7.14
C GLU A 29 -11.44 -17.82 -6.52
N ALA A 30 -11.46 -16.48 -6.58
CA ALA A 30 -10.43 -15.65 -5.95
C ALA A 30 -10.43 -15.80 -4.42
N LEU A 31 -11.61 -15.83 -3.80
CA LEU A 31 -11.75 -16.05 -2.35
C LEU A 31 -11.29 -17.47 -1.94
N GLU A 32 -11.65 -18.50 -2.71
CA GLU A 32 -11.20 -19.88 -2.46
C GLU A 32 -9.68 -20.01 -2.48
N ARG A 33 -9.04 -19.44 -3.50
CA ARG A 33 -7.57 -19.48 -3.59
C ARG A 33 -6.90 -18.62 -2.53
N TYR A 34 -7.47 -17.46 -2.22
CA TYR A 34 -6.97 -16.60 -1.14
C TYR A 34 -6.99 -17.34 0.21
N HIS A 35 -8.08 -18.05 0.53
CA HIS A 35 -8.17 -18.91 1.72
C HIS A 35 -7.13 -20.03 1.75
N GLY A 36 -6.73 -20.58 0.59
CA GLY A 36 -5.68 -21.59 0.46
C GLY A 36 -4.31 -21.16 1.03
N ASN A 37 -4.07 -19.85 1.17
CA ASN A 37 -2.88 -19.30 1.82
C ASN A 37 -3.04 -19.14 3.36
N TYR A 38 -4.06 -19.77 3.96
CA TYR A 38 -4.44 -19.72 5.38
C TYR A 38 -4.83 -18.31 5.84
N THR A 39 -6.08 -17.92 5.56
CA THR A 39 -6.62 -16.60 5.96
C THR A 39 -7.65 -16.75 7.09
N PRO A 40 -7.60 -15.92 8.14
CA PRO A 40 -8.56 -16.01 9.25
C PRO A 40 -9.88 -15.28 8.99
N PHE A 41 -10.05 -14.64 7.82
CA PHE A 41 -11.12 -13.66 7.59
C PHE A 41 -12.48 -14.28 7.24
N PHE A 42 -12.48 -15.46 6.64
CA PHE A 42 -13.70 -16.17 6.27
C PHE A 42 -13.45 -17.68 6.17
N LYS A 43 -14.52 -18.47 6.23
CA LYS A 43 -14.52 -19.92 5.98
C LYS A 43 -15.15 -20.21 4.62
N LEU A 44 -14.62 -21.18 3.91
CA LEU A 44 -15.22 -21.64 2.64
C LEU A 44 -16.50 -22.44 2.90
N LEU A 45 -17.52 -22.17 2.10
CA LEU A 45 -18.76 -22.94 2.00
C LEU A 45 -18.91 -23.45 0.56
N ARG A 46 -19.81 -24.40 0.36
CA ARG A 46 -20.20 -24.80 -1.01
C ARG A 46 -20.82 -23.59 -1.73
N ASN A 47 -20.16 -23.12 -2.79
CA ASN A 47 -20.56 -21.96 -3.59
C ASN A 47 -20.67 -20.66 -2.77
N GLY A 48 -19.89 -20.51 -1.70
CA GLY A 48 -20.00 -19.35 -0.84
C GLY A 48 -18.87 -19.22 0.17
N VAL A 49 -18.95 -18.16 0.98
CA VAL A 49 -18.05 -17.92 2.11
C VAL A 49 -18.86 -17.50 3.33
N GLN A 50 -18.36 -17.82 4.51
CA GLN A 50 -18.86 -17.28 5.77
C GLN A 50 -17.78 -16.39 6.37
N PHE A 51 -18.06 -15.10 6.54
CA PHE A 51 -17.14 -14.19 7.19
C PHE A 51 -16.97 -14.54 8.67
N ASN A 52 -15.85 -14.16 9.26
CA ASN A 52 -15.58 -14.33 10.70
C ASN A 52 -15.73 -12.97 11.42
N GLU A 53 -15.11 -12.81 12.59
CA GLU A 53 -15.06 -11.60 13.44
C GLU A 53 -14.16 -10.46 12.90
N HIS A 54 -13.76 -10.56 11.63
CA HIS A 54 -12.88 -9.57 11.01
C HIS A 54 -13.72 -8.60 10.17
N VAL A 55 -13.45 -7.30 10.33
CA VAL A 55 -14.09 -6.20 9.60
C VAL A 55 -13.08 -5.48 8.71
N GLY A 56 -13.55 -4.82 7.66
CA GLY A 56 -12.68 -4.10 6.73
C GLY A 56 -13.06 -4.33 5.28
N VAL A 57 -12.07 -4.49 4.41
CA VAL A 57 -12.27 -4.54 2.96
C VAL A 57 -11.41 -5.60 2.28
N ILE A 58 -12.02 -6.37 1.39
CA ILE A 58 -11.36 -7.28 0.45
C ILE A 58 -11.63 -6.81 -0.97
N GLN A 59 -10.61 -6.29 -1.65
CA GLN A 59 -10.68 -5.95 -3.07
C GLN A 59 -10.21 -7.13 -3.91
N ILE A 60 -11.03 -7.51 -4.91
CA ILE A 60 -10.74 -8.55 -5.90
C ILE A 60 -10.88 -7.92 -7.28
N GLY A 61 -9.73 -7.63 -7.92
CA GLY A 61 -9.70 -6.87 -9.17
C GLY A 61 -10.40 -5.51 -9.00
N LYS A 62 -11.56 -5.33 -9.66
CA LYS A 62 -12.37 -4.09 -9.57
C LYS A 62 -13.55 -4.19 -8.60
N THR A 63 -13.76 -5.34 -7.98
CA THR A 63 -14.87 -5.55 -7.04
C THR A 63 -14.36 -5.41 -5.62
N THR A 64 -15.09 -4.66 -4.80
CA THR A 64 -14.77 -4.43 -3.40
C THR A 64 -15.82 -5.11 -2.53
N ILE A 65 -15.39 -5.98 -1.62
CA ILE A 65 -16.22 -6.57 -0.58
C ILE A 65 -15.91 -5.85 0.72
N GLU A 66 -16.89 -5.14 1.27
CA GLU A 66 -16.80 -4.44 2.55
C GLU A 66 -17.48 -5.28 3.63
N VAL A 67 -16.74 -5.57 4.71
CA VAL A 67 -17.22 -6.35 5.85
C VAL A 67 -17.41 -5.40 7.04
N LEU A 68 -18.66 -5.20 7.46
CA LEU A 68 -19.03 -4.29 8.54
C LEU A 68 -19.30 -5.03 9.86
N PRO A 69 -19.19 -4.36 11.02
CA PRO A 69 -19.49 -4.95 12.33
C PRO A 69 -20.97 -5.39 12.46
N LYS A 70 -21.27 -6.42 13.25
CA LYS A 70 -22.64 -6.88 13.51
C LYS A 70 -23.28 -6.03 14.59
N THR A 71 -23.74 -4.88 14.17
CA THR A 71 -24.54 -4.02 15.02
C THR A 71 -25.62 -3.49 14.10
N ASP A 72 -26.87 -3.86 14.38
CA ASP A 72 -28.08 -3.53 13.62
C ASP A 72 -27.96 -3.31 12.08
N LYS A 73 -28.53 -4.24 11.28
CA LYS A 73 -28.57 -4.14 9.80
C LYS A 73 -29.22 -2.84 9.30
N SER A 74 -29.95 -2.12 10.16
CA SER A 74 -30.49 -0.79 9.87
C SER A 74 -29.47 0.33 10.13
N GLY A 75 -28.48 0.50 9.26
CA GLY A 75 -27.55 1.62 9.37
C GLY A 75 -26.15 1.44 8.77
N GLU A 76 -26.02 0.81 7.61
CA GLU A 76 -24.72 0.55 6.95
C GLU A 76 -23.80 1.79 6.93
N GLU A 77 -24.32 2.97 6.56
CA GLU A 77 -23.54 4.21 6.53
C GLU A 77 -23.03 4.60 7.93
N LYS A 78 -23.86 4.44 8.97
CA LYS A 78 -23.46 4.76 10.35
C LYS A 78 -22.34 3.84 10.82
N TRP A 79 -22.43 2.55 10.50
CA TRP A 79 -21.42 1.55 10.87
C TRP A 79 -20.13 1.70 10.09
N ARG A 80 -20.22 2.08 8.81
CA ARG A 80 -19.07 2.45 8.00
C ARG A 80 -18.36 3.67 8.60
N ASP A 81 -19.10 4.73 8.90
CA ASP A 81 -18.55 5.96 9.47
C ASP A 81 -17.89 5.69 10.83
N LEU A 82 -18.53 4.87 11.67
CA LEU A 82 -18.00 4.47 12.98
C LEU A 82 -16.73 3.61 12.85
N LEU A 83 -16.71 2.62 11.94
CA LEU A 83 -15.53 1.80 11.67
C LEU A 83 -14.37 2.68 11.17
N ILE A 84 -14.64 3.58 10.22
CA ILE A 84 -13.65 4.57 9.75
C ILE A 84 -13.15 5.44 10.91
N GLY A 85 -14.05 5.87 11.80
CA GLY A 85 -13.70 6.63 13.00
C GLY A 85 -12.74 5.86 13.91
N MET A 86 -13.04 4.60 14.21
CA MET A 86 -12.18 3.73 15.02
C MET A 86 -10.79 3.57 14.42
N ILE A 87 -10.75 3.24 13.14
CA ILE A 87 -9.52 3.06 12.36
C ILE A 87 -8.64 4.31 12.44
N LYS A 88 -9.24 5.51 12.29
CA LYS A 88 -8.52 6.78 12.38
C LYS A 88 -7.97 7.03 13.79
N THR A 89 -8.77 6.78 14.81
CA THR A 89 -8.37 6.99 16.22
C THR A 89 -7.26 6.04 16.64
N VAL A 90 -7.40 4.74 16.36
CA VAL A 90 -6.46 3.70 16.79
C VAL A 90 -5.09 3.84 16.14
N TRP A 91 -5.04 4.14 14.84
CA TRP A 91 -3.77 4.29 14.12
C TRP A 91 -3.25 5.73 14.07
N GLY A 92 -3.86 6.65 14.82
CA GLY A 92 -3.35 8.01 14.97
C GLY A 92 -3.20 8.74 13.65
N PHE A 93 -4.03 8.43 12.64
CA PHE A 93 -4.04 9.17 11.40
C PHE A 93 -4.65 10.55 11.69
N ASP A 94 -3.78 11.49 12.06
CA ASP A 94 -4.10 12.90 12.13
C ASP A 94 -4.31 13.38 10.70
N VAL A 95 -5.52 13.11 10.17
CA VAL A 95 -6.00 13.71 8.95
C VAL A 95 -6.19 15.18 9.27
N LYS A 96 -5.08 15.93 9.34
CA LYS A 96 -5.12 17.37 9.38
C LYS A 96 -5.97 17.74 8.19
N SER A 97 -7.17 18.23 8.50
CA SER A 97 -8.18 18.64 7.54
C SER A 97 -7.68 19.91 6.85
N THR A 98 -6.62 19.80 6.07
CA THR A 98 -6.17 20.85 5.16
C THR A 98 -7.06 20.79 3.95
N GLY A 99 -8.10 21.62 4.00
CA GLY A 99 -8.90 21.97 2.84
C GLY A 99 -10.34 21.48 2.93
N SER A 100 -11.22 22.31 2.37
CA SER A 100 -12.66 22.16 2.13
C SER A 100 -13.06 20.95 1.26
N SER A 101 -12.25 19.89 1.24
CA SER A 101 -12.47 18.58 0.60
C SER A 101 -13.07 17.54 1.55
N SER A 102 -13.07 17.78 2.86
CA SER A 102 -13.74 16.93 3.86
C SER A 102 -15.24 16.74 3.60
N LEU A 103 -15.88 17.70 2.93
CA LEU A 103 -17.31 17.71 2.59
C LEU A 103 -17.68 16.86 1.36
N LYS A 104 -16.72 16.32 0.60
CA LYS A 104 -16.97 15.48 -0.59
C LYS A 104 -16.50 14.02 -0.46
N LEU A 105 -15.98 13.63 0.70
CA LEU A 105 -15.63 12.24 1.04
C LEU A 105 -16.83 11.41 1.54
N LYS A 106 -18.06 11.93 1.40
CA LYS A 106 -19.28 11.14 1.61
C LYS A 106 -19.30 10.03 0.55
N SER A 107 -19.18 8.78 1.00
CA SER A 107 -19.30 7.52 0.26
C SER A 107 -18.03 6.80 -0.24
N ASN A 108 -16.87 6.96 0.42
CA ASN A 108 -15.68 6.23 -0.01
C ASN A 108 -15.35 5.05 0.94
N SER A 109 -15.13 3.88 0.35
CA SER A 109 -14.70 2.64 1.02
C SER A 109 -13.46 2.91 1.91
N ILE A 110 -13.33 2.18 3.02
CA ILE A 110 -12.15 2.22 3.93
C ILE A 110 -10.83 2.18 3.14
N LEU A 111 -10.79 1.43 2.06
CA LEU A 111 -9.62 1.33 1.20
C LEU A 111 -9.24 2.66 0.52
N GLU A 112 -10.23 3.39 0.01
CA GLU A 112 -9.99 4.68 -0.65
C GLU A 112 -9.52 5.74 0.34
N LEU A 113 -9.95 5.65 1.60
CA LEU A 113 -9.40 6.48 2.67
C LEU A 113 -7.89 6.25 2.82
N TYR A 114 -7.44 4.99 2.87
CA TYR A 114 -6.00 4.70 2.96
C TYR A 114 -5.23 5.19 1.73
N PHE A 115 -5.80 5.07 0.53
CA PHE A 115 -5.19 5.62 -0.67
C PHE A 115 -5.06 7.13 -0.60
N GLU A 116 -6.14 7.83 -0.22
CA GLU A 116 -6.16 9.29 -0.08
C GLU A 116 -5.13 9.77 0.94
N LEU A 117 -5.01 9.08 2.09
CA LEU A 117 -4.02 9.39 3.12
C LEU A 117 -2.60 9.19 2.59
N PHE A 118 -2.33 8.05 1.96
CA PHE A 118 -1.01 7.79 1.38
C PHE A 118 -0.64 8.83 0.33
N ILE A 119 -1.55 9.16 -0.59
CA ILE A 119 -1.33 10.15 -1.65
C ILE A 119 -1.00 11.51 -1.03
N SER A 120 -1.79 11.94 -0.04
CA SER A 120 -1.59 13.22 0.64
C SER A 120 -0.23 13.29 1.35
N GLU A 121 0.20 12.19 1.97
CA GLU A 121 1.52 12.09 2.58
C GLU A 121 2.65 12.18 1.53
N ILE A 122 2.53 11.49 0.39
CA ILE A 122 3.54 11.59 -0.68
C ILE A 122 3.60 13.00 -1.26
N GLU A 123 2.45 13.65 -1.50
CA GLU A 123 2.41 15.03 -1.97
C GLU A 123 3.12 15.95 -0.98
N TYR A 124 2.85 15.80 0.33
CA TYR A 124 3.55 16.53 1.37
C TYR A 124 5.08 16.30 1.34
N LEU A 125 5.53 15.05 1.16
CA LEU A 125 6.95 14.70 1.04
C LEU A 125 7.61 15.34 -0.18
N LEU A 126 6.92 15.36 -1.33
CA LEU A 126 7.43 15.99 -2.55
C LEU A 126 7.51 17.52 -2.40
N HIS A 127 6.49 18.14 -1.79
CA HIS A 127 6.50 19.57 -1.50
C HIS A 127 7.62 19.97 -0.52
N ARG A 128 7.88 19.15 0.50
CA ARG A 128 8.97 19.36 1.46
C ARG A 128 10.35 19.12 0.86
N GLY A 129 10.42 18.24 -0.15
CA GLY A 129 11.65 17.79 -0.78
C GLY A 129 12.15 16.47 -0.19
N LEU A 130 12.49 15.54 -1.08
CA LEU A 130 12.94 14.20 -0.72
C LEU A 130 14.35 14.20 -0.11
N ILE A 131 14.58 13.34 0.90
CA ILE A 131 15.89 13.20 1.53
C ILE A 131 16.89 12.61 0.53
N LYS A 132 18.05 13.26 0.44
CA LYS A 132 19.21 12.73 -0.26
C LYS A 132 20.20 12.13 0.74
N ARG A 133 20.85 11.05 0.33
CA ARG A 133 21.93 10.41 1.09
C ARG A 133 23.19 10.31 0.22
N TYR A 134 24.33 10.45 0.88
CA TYR A 134 25.62 10.20 0.26
C TYR A 134 25.84 8.69 0.14
N ARG A 135 25.99 8.18 -1.08
CA ARG A 135 26.42 6.82 -1.36
C ARG A 135 27.85 6.83 -1.87
N LYS A 136 28.71 6.01 -1.26
CA LYS A 136 30.08 5.79 -1.74
C LYS A 136 30.02 4.76 -2.86
N ASN A 137 30.43 5.19 -4.04
CA ASN A 137 30.55 4.36 -5.23
C ASN A 137 32.03 4.18 -5.58
N GLU A 138 32.32 3.10 -6.28
CA GLU A 138 33.66 2.78 -6.74
C GLU A 138 33.56 2.11 -8.11
N GLY A 139 34.34 2.57 -9.07
CA GLY A 139 34.30 2.01 -10.41
C GLY A 139 35.25 2.72 -11.39
N ASN A 140 35.32 2.17 -12.60
CA ASN A 140 36.14 2.71 -13.67
C ASN A 140 35.34 3.75 -14.47
N GLN A 141 35.86 4.96 -14.57
CA GLN A 141 35.17 6.11 -15.18
C GLN A 141 36.10 6.82 -16.17
N THR A 142 35.55 7.48 -17.19
CA THR A 142 36.35 8.24 -18.16
C THR A 142 36.87 9.58 -17.64
N SER A 143 36.53 9.95 -16.39
CA SER A 143 36.96 11.18 -15.75
C SER A 143 37.37 10.95 -14.30
N LEU A 144 38.37 11.72 -13.85
CA LEU A 144 38.86 11.66 -12.48
C LEU A 144 37.93 12.48 -11.56
N LYS A 145 36.92 11.83 -10.98
CA LYS A 145 36.03 12.42 -9.98
C LYS A 145 36.13 11.63 -8.67
N GLY A 146 36.58 12.29 -7.61
CA GLY A 146 36.81 11.64 -6.31
C GLY A 146 38.24 11.12 -6.15
N ALA A 147 38.41 10.11 -5.30
CA ALA A 147 39.72 9.56 -4.95
C ALA A 147 40.13 8.42 -5.88
N LEU A 148 41.31 8.53 -6.51
CA LEU A 148 41.87 7.45 -7.34
C LEU A 148 42.23 6.24 -6.49
N GLN A 149 41.74 5.06 -6.87
CA GLN A 149 42.12 3.79 -6.24
C GLN A 149 43.32 3.21 -6.98
N PHE A 150 44.53 3.66 -6.62
CA PHE A 150 45.77 3.36 -7.34
C PHE A 150 45.95 1.88 -7.69
N SER A 151 45.82 0.98 -6.69
CA SER A 151 46.00 -0.46 -6.92
C SER A 151 45.06 -1.00 -8.00
N LYS A 152 43.76 -0.66 -7.92
CA LYS A 152 42.76 -1.12 -8.90
C LYS A 152 42.89 -0.41 -10.24
N HIS A 153 43.28 0.86 -10.24
CA HIS A 153 43.49 1.64 -11.46
C HIS A 153 44.63 1.07 -12.30
N ILE A 154 45.77 0.76 -11.69
CA ILE A 154 46.89 0.12 -12.39
C ILE A 154 46.45 -1.23 -12.99
N THR A 155 45.71 -2.04 -12.24
CA THR A 155 45.22 -3.34 -12.73
C THR A 155 44.22 -3.22 -13.89
N HIS A 156 43.26 -2.29 -13.83
CA HIS A 156 42.19 -2.19 -14.83
C HIS A 156 42.56 -1.34 -16.06
N ASN A 157 43.49 -0.38 -15.92
CA ASN A 157 43.72 0.67 -16.91
C ASN A 157 45.15 0.69 -17.46
N LEU A 158 45.87 -0.44 -17.37
CA LEU A 158 47.24 -0.56 -17.87
C LEU A 158 47.33 -0.27 -19.38
N VAL A 159 46.31 -0.72 -20.13
CA VAL A 159 46.15 -0.46 -21.57
C VAL A 159 45.21 0.72 -21.82
N HIS A 160 44.08 0.79 -21.08
CA HIS A 160 43.04 1.81 -21.23
C HIS A 160 43.32 3.07 -20.41
N LYS A 161 44.25 3.91 -20.89
CA LYS A 161 44.72 5.13 -20.19
C LYS A 161 43.69 6.26 -20.15
N GLU A 162 42.61 6.13 -20.90
CA GLU A 162 41.47 7.06 -20.95
C GLU A 162 40.48 6.86 -19.78
N HIS A 163 40.70 5.86 -18.92
CA HIS A 163 39.84 5.56 -17.78
C HIS A 163 40.58 5.68 -16.44
N PHE A 164 39.85 6.07 -15.39
CA PHE A 164 40.31 6.21 -14.01
C PHE A 164 39.46 5.34 -13.09
N TYR A 165 40.11 4.48 -12.30
CA TYR A 165 39.40 3.69 -11.31
C TYR A 165 39.30 4.49 -10.01
N VAL A 166 38.11 5.04 -9.75
CA VAL A 166 37.89 6.04 -8.71
C VAL A 166 36.85 5.59 -7.69
N LYS A 167 37.04 6.05 -6.45
CA LYS A 167 36.06 6.00 -5.37
C LYS A 167 35.51 7.40 -5.15
N TYR A 168 34.20 7.55 -5.31
CA TYR A 168 33.53 8.83 -5.24
C TYR A 168 32.24 8.73 -4.45
N THR A 169 31.74 9.89 -4.01
CA THR A 169 30.48 9.95 -3.28
C THR A 169 29.44 10.61 -4.16
N GLN A 170 28.31 9.94 -4.36
CA GLN A 170 27.17 10.47 -5.09
C GLN A 170 26.08 10.86 -4.09
N TYR A 171 25.56 12.08 -4.24
CA TYR A 171 24.40 12.55 -3.49
C TYR A 171 23.13 12.13 -4.23
N SER A 172 22.44 11.10 -3.72
CA SER A 172 21.33 10.44 -4.42
C SER A 172 20.07 10.36 -3.55
N ASN A 173 18.91 10.42 -4.20
CA ASN A 173 17.61 10.11 -3.59
C ASN A 173 17.42 8.59 -3.44
N GLU A 174 18.26 7.76 -4.04
CA GLU A 174 18.07 6.32 -4.03
C GLU A 174 18.30 5.76 -2.61
N HIS A 175 17.25 5.24 -1.97
CA HIS A 175 17.33 4.46 -0.74
C HIS A 175 16.04 3.68 -0.51
N SER A 176 16.11 2.69 0.39
CA SER A 176 15.06 1.70 0.64
C SER A 176 13.67 2.31 0.92
N ILE A 177 13.59 3.40 1.68
CA ILE A 177 12.32 4.11 1.92
C ILE A 177 11.70 4.55 0.60
N HIS A 178 12.43 5.24 -0.28
CA HIS A 178 11.86 5.70 -1.55
C HIS A 178 11.53 4.55 -2.50
N GLU A 179 12.30 3.46 -2.48
CA GLU A 179 11.98 2.24 -3.23
C GLU A 179 10.63 1.64 -2.77
N ILE A 180 10.36 1.63 -1.46
CA ILE A 180 9.08 1.19 -0.90
C ILE A 180 7.95 2.12 -1.33
N LEU A 181 8.11 3.44 -1.16
CA LEU A 181 7.06 4.41 -1.50
C LEU A 181 6.74 4.38 -3.00
N PHE A 182 7.76 4.32 -3.87
CA PHE A 182 7.56 4.21 -5.31
C PHE A 182 6.83 2.92 -5.67
N LYS A 183 7.15 1.81 -5.00
CA LYS A 183 6.41 0.56 -5.18
C LYS A 183 4.94 0.69 -4.74
N THR A 184 4.66 1.37 -3.63
CA THR A 184 3.29 1.65 -3.19
C THR A 184 2.55 2.53 -4.19
N ILE A 185 3.18 3.58 -4.74
CA ILE A 185 2.58 4.44 -5.78
C ILE A 185 2.20 3.60 -7.01
N LYS A 186 3.09 2.73 -7.48
CA LYS A 186 2.81 1.81 -8.59
C LYS A 186 1.67 0.84 -8.28
N LEU A 187 1.63 0.32 -7.04
CA LEU A 187 0.53 -0.54 -6.60
C LEU A 187 -0.81 0.21 -6.69
N LEU A 188 -0.89 1.42 -6.13
CA LEU A 188 -2.09 2.27 -6.20
C LEU A 188 -2.51 2.55 -7.64
N ALA A 189 -1.57 2.84 -8.53
CA ALA A 189 -1.86 3.08 -9.94
C ALA A 189 -2.53 1.87 -10.62
N HIS A 190 -2.19 0.66 -10.16
CA HIS A 190 -2.72 -0.61 -10.68
C HIS A 190 -4.10 -0.95 -10.11
N ILE A 191 -4.29 -0.83 -8.79
CA ILE A 191 -5.51 -1.30 -8.11
C ILE A 191 -6.60 -0.22 -7.96
N ASN A 192 -6.25 1.06 -8.12
CA ASN A 192 -7.20 2.14 -7.91
C ASN A 192 -8.31 2.13 -8.97
N SER A 193 -9.56 2.10 -8.48
CA SER A 193 -10.76 2.21 -9.32
C SER A 193 -11.43 3.59 -9.24
N ASN A 194 -10.99 4.46 -8.32
CA ASN A 194 -11.58 5.78 -8.13
C ASN A 194 -11.00 6.81 -9.12
N SER A 195 -11.86 7.41 -9.94
CA SER A 195 -11.47 8.42 -10.93
C SER A 195 -10.89 9.69 -10.30
N LEU A 196 -11.30 10.06 -9.09
CA LEU A 196 -10.80 11.24 -8.38
C LEU A 196 -9.32 11.09 -7.99
N LEU A 197 -8.93 9.89 -7.54
CA LEU A 197 -7.55 9.61 -7.15
C LEU A 197 -6.63 9.36 -8.34
N LYS A 198 -7.19 8.92 -9.48
CA LYS A 198 -6.42 8.53 -10.65
C LYS A 198 -5.50 9.64 -11.17
N GLY A 199 -5.98 10.88 -11.21
CA GLY A 199 -5.18 12.03 -11.65
C GLY A 199 -3.98 12.29 -10.74
N ARG A 200 -4.22 12.30 -9.42
CA ARG A 200 -3.17 12.52 -8.41
C ARG A 200 -2.14 11.40 -8.41
N ILE A 201 -2.58 10.15 -8.46
CA ILE A 201 -1.67 8.98 -8.56
C ILE A 201 -0.82 9.05 -9.83
N GLY A 202 -1.41 9.47 -10.96
CA GLY A 202 -0.69 9.66 -12.21
C GLY A 202 0.41 10.73 -12.10
N ALA A 203 0.10 11.88 -11.51
CA ALA A 203 1.07 12.93 -11.24
C ALA A 203 2.20 12.42 -10.33
N LEU A 204 1.86 11.75 -9.22
CA LEU A 204 2.84 11.16 -8.31
C LEU A 204 3.75 10.14 -9.00
N THR A 205 3.23 9.35 -9.95
CA THR A 205 4.04 8.37 -10.68
C THR A 205 5.08 9.05 -11.59
N LEU A 206 4.79 10.24 -12.10
CA LEU A 206 5.69 11.02 -12.96
C LEU A 206 6.68 11.86 -12.14
N ASP A 207 6.21 12.49 -11.06
CA ASP A 207 6.99 13.43 -10.26
C ASP A 207 7.92 12.73 -9.27
N PHE A 208 7.56 11.52 -8.81
CA PHE A 208 8.40 10.75 -7.90
C PHE A 208 9.60 10.17 -8.67
N PRO A 209 10.83 10.30 -8.16
CA PRO A 209 12.02 9.81 -8.85
C PRO A 209 11.95 8.30 -9.05
N GLU A 210 12.31 7.85 -10.24
CA GLU A 210 12.28 6.43 -10.58
C GLU A 210 13.18 5.63 -9.62
N MET A 211 12.62 4.57 -9.05
CA MET A 211 13.31 3.68 -8.12
C MET A 211 13.34 2.26 -8.67
N LYS A 212 14.35 1.51 -8.23
CA LYS A 212 14.47 0.08 -8.54
C LYS A 212 13.28 -0.69 -7.99
N GLU A 213 12.86 -1.69 -8.73
CA GLU A 213 11.85 -2.62 -8.24
C GLU A 213 12.43 -3.52 -7.16
N ILE A 214 11.76 -3.57 -6.01
CA ILE A 214 12.18 -4.36 -4.85
C ILE A 214 11.11 -5.38 -4.47
N LYS A 215 11.52 -6.52 -3.93
CA LYS A 215 10.60 -7.41 -3.21
C LYS A 215 10.43 -6.87 -1.79
N VAL A 216 9.19 -6.63 -1.40
CA VAL A 216 8.85 -6.06 -0.09
C VAL A 216 8.28 -7.17 0.77
N ASN A 217 8.84 -7.32 1.95
CA ASN A 217 8.32 -8.20 3.00
C ASN A 217 8.47 -7.48 4.34
N GLU A 218 8.03 -8.11 5.42
CA GLU A 218 8.08 -7.51 6.75
C GLU A 218 9.53 -7.14 7.17
N SER A 219 10.52 -7.92 6.75
CA SER A 219 11.93 -7.64 7.04
C SER A 219 12.44 -6.36 6.34
N THR A 220 11.88 -6.01 5.17
CA THR A 220 12.21 -4.77 4.47
C THR A 220 11.86 -3.55 5.33
N PHE A 221 10.72 -3.58 6.00
CA PHE A 221 10.30 -2.50 6.91
C PHE A 221 11.09 -2.50 8.23
N LYS A 222 11.38 -3.68 8.81
CA LYS A 222 12.17 -3.80 10.05
C LYS A 222 13.59 -3.24 9.93
N LYS A 223 14.16 -3.20 8.73
CA LYS A 223 15.49 -2.61 8.46
C LYS A 223 15.50 -1.08 8.45
N ILE A 224 14.34 -0.43 8.44
CA ILE A 224 14.25 1.02 8.44
C ILE A 224 14.46 1.52 9.86
N VAL A 225 15.52 2.29 10.06
CA VAL A 225 15.79 2.97 11.32
C VAL A 225 15.34 4.42 11.20
N PHE A 226 14.43 4.82 12.08
CA PHE A 226 13.95 6.18 12.13
C PHE A 226 14.95 7.11 12.82
N ASP A 227 15.19 8.25 12.19
CA ASP A 227 16.06 9.32 12.68
C ASP A 227 15.39 10.68 12.45
N ARG A 228 15.96 11.75 13.01
CA ARG A 228 15.46 13.12 12.86
C ARG A 228 15.25 13.56 11.40
N LYS A 229 16.00 13.00 10.46
CA LYS A 229 15.88 13.36 9.04
C LYS A 229 14.69 12.64 8.45
N ASN A 230 14.49 11.35 8.72
CA ASN A 230 13.50 10.52 8.05
C ASN A 230 12.18 10.31 8.83
N GLN A 231 12.05 10.88 10.03
CA GLN A 231 10.85 10.77 10.88
C GLN A 231 9.53 11.10 10.15
N HIS A 232 9.58 12.10 9.27
CA HIS A 232 8.41 12.55 8.52
C HIS A 232 7.93 11.59 7.41
N TYR A 233 8.65 10.50 7.17
CA TYR A 233 8.24 9.44 6.26
C TYR A 233 7.44 8.33 6.96
N GLN A 234 7.35 8.37 8.30
CA GLN A 234 6.80 7.28 9.10
C GLN A 234 5.36 6.94 8.68
N THR A 235 4.47 7.92 8.61
CA THR A 235 3.07 7.72 8.21
C THR A 235 2.95 7.07 6.83
N ALA A 236 3.66 7.61 5.82
CA ALA A 236 3.66 7.06 4.47
C ALA A 236 4.19 5.61 4.42
N LEU A 237 5.19 5.30 5.25
CA LEU A 237 5.76 3.96 5.36
C LEU A 237 4.83 2.97 6.07
N GLU A 238 4.12 3.41 7.11
CA GLU A 238 3.13 2.59 7.82
C GLU A 238 1.95 2.24 6.90
N ILE A 239 1.43 3.21 6.14
CA ILE A 239 0.40 2.94 5.14
C ILE A 239 0.94 2.05 4.02
N SER A 240 2.17 2.28 3.56
CA SER A 240 2.83 1.40 2.58
C SER A 240 2.97 -0.03 3.09
N LYS A 241 3.30 -0.21 4.36
CA LYS A 241 3.40 -1.53 5.00
C LYS A 241 2.06 -2.23 4.98
N LEU A 242 1.01 -1.53 5.39
CA LEU A 242 -0.35 -2.05 5.41
C LEU A 242 -0.82 -2.45 4.00
N LEU A 243 -0.55 -1.64 2.98
CA LEU A 243 -0.98 -1.95 1.61
C LEU A 243 -0.14 -3.04 0.95
N LEU A 244 1.19 -2.96 1.02
CA LEU A 244 2.07 -3.88 0.31
C LEU A 244 2.11 -5.28 0.93
N LEU A 245 1.98 -5.40 2.26
CA LEU A 245 2.01 -6.72 2.92
C LEU A 245 0.68 -7.47 2.82
N ASN A 246 -0.43 -6.76 2.65
CA ASN A 246 -1.76 -7.36 2.47
C ASN A 246 -2.19 -7.49 1.01
N TYR A 247 -1.29 -7.12 0.08
CA TYR A 247 -1.51 -7.26 -1.35
C TYR A 247 -0.96 -8.60 -1.85
N HIS A 248 -1.83 -9.38 -2.47
CA HIS A 248 -1.51 -10.68 -3.07
C HIS A 248 -1.70 -10.57 -4.58
N PRO A 249 -0.63 -10.28 -5.35
CA PRO A 249 -0.69 -10.24 -6.79
C PRO A 249 -0.98 -11.64 -7.36
N ASP A 250 -1.87 -11.69 -8.34
CA ASP A 250 -2.08 -12.79 -9.29
C ASP A 250 -2.02 -14.20 -8.67
N ILE A 251 -3.13 -14.65 -8.09
CA ILE A 251 -3.31 -16.02 -7.56
C ILE A 251 -3.53 -17.02 -8.73
N SER A 252 -2.54 -17.10 -9.63
CA SER A 252 -2.67 -17.19 -11.10
C SER A 252 -3.52 -18.31 -11.71
N LYS A 253 -4.39 -17.84 -12.62
CA LYS A 253 -4.99 -18.36 -13.89
C LYS A 253 -6.29 -17.59 -14.19
N GLY A 254 -6.82 -16.88 -13.19
CA GLY A 254 -7.83 -15.82 -13.32
C GLY A 254 -7.23 -14.48 -12.90
N ARG A 255 -7.50 -13.44 -13.68
CA ARG A 255 -6.79 -12.14 -13.77
C ARG A 255 -6.98 -11.17 -12.58
N ASN A 256 -7.27 -11.65 -11.38
CA ASN A 256 -7.73 -10.77 -10.30
C ASN A 256 -6.76 -10.77 -9.11
N ASP A 257 -6.10 -9.64 -8.89
CA ASP A 257 -5.33 -9.37 -7.68
C ASP A 257 -6.25 -9.24 -6.46
N VAL A 258 -5.75 -9.66 -5.29
CA VAL A 258 -6.47 -9.58 -4.02
C VAL A 258 -5.75 -8.66 -3.06
N LEU A 259 -6.46 -7.66 -2.52
CA LEU A 259 -6.00 -6.83 -1.41
C LEU A 259 -6.99 -6.97 -0.25
N ALA A 260 -6.52 -7.45 0.89
CA ALA A 260 -7.38 -7.66 2.06
C ALA A 260 -6.91 -6.81 3.25
N LEU A 261 -7.60 -5.71 3.51
CA LEU A 261 -7.40 -4.87 4.69
C LEU A 261 -8.45 -5.24 5.72
N MET A 262 -8.14 -6.26 6.52
CA MET A 262 -9.05 -6.84 7.50
C MET A 262 -8.49 -6.67 8.91
N PHE A 263 -9.38 -6.40 9.84
CA PHE A 263 -9.05 -6.09 11.24
C PHE A 263 -9.95 -6.93 12.14
N ASP A 264 -9.37 -7.51 13.19
CA ASP A 264 -10.15 -8.18 14.24
C ASP A 264 -11.02 -7.13 14.96
N MET A 265 -12.34 -7.30 14.92
CA MET A 265 -13.27 -6.30 15.42
C MET A 265 -13.19 -6.12 16.94
N ASN A 266 -12.92 -7.21 17.67
CA ASN A 266 -12.79 -7.16 19.13
C ASN A 266 -11.55 -6.35 19.53
N SER A 267 -10.41 -6.67 18.91
CA SER A 267 -9.14 -5.99 19.14
C SER A 267 -9.22 -4.51 18.76
N LEU A 268 -9.88 -4.20 17.65
CA LEU A 268 -10.08 -2.82 17.20
C LEU A 268 -10.95 -2.03 18.19
N TRP A 269 -12.03 -2.63 18.69
CA TRP A 269 -12.91 -2.01 19.68
C TRP A 269 -12.20 -1.76 21.02
N GLU A 270 -11.43 -2.73 21.51
CA GLU A 270 -10.63 -2.59 22.74
C GLU A 270 -9.61 -1.45 22.63
N GLN A 271 -8.89 -1.38 21.50
CA GLN A 271 -7.93 -0.30 21.25
C GLN A 271 -8.63 1.05 21.13
N PHE A 272 -9.80 1.10 20.49
CA PHE A 272 -10.58 2.33 20.35
C PHE A 272 -11.03 2.87 21.72
N ILE A 273 -11.52 2.02 22.61
CA ILE A 273 -11.89 2.41 23.98
C ILE A 273 -10.66 2.84 24.79
N LEU A 274 -9.51 2.18 24.60
CA LEU A 274 -8.29 2.53 25.36
C LEU A 274 -7.77 3.93 25.01
N VAL A 275 -7.92 4.33 23.74
CA VAL A 275 -7.44 5.63 23.23
C VAL A 275 -8.46 6.76 23.45
N THR A 276 -9.76 6.44 23.55
CA THR A 276 -10.86 7.41 23.69
C THR A 276 -11.22 7.68 25.15
#